data_AF-A0A1S3WSA7-F1
#
_entry.id   AF-A0A1S3WSA7-F1
#
_cell.length_a   1.000
_cell.length_b   1.000
_cell.length_c   1.000
_cell.angle_alpha   90.00
_cell.angle_beta   90.00
_cell.angle_gamma   90.00
#
_symmetry.space_group_name_H-M   'P 1'
#
loop_
_entity.id
_entity.type
_entity.pdbx_description
1 polymer ?
#
loop_
_entity_poly.entity_id
_entity_poly.type
_entity_poly.pdbx_seq_one_letter_code
_entity_poly.pdbx_strand_id
1 'polypeptide(L)'
;MGPLTKIQSGPGSFLELSNRTSQGYWVDAHTEQKLYSGETIWGHEARSHSHPYMAYLEISDQDSQHFCGGFLVREDFVLTATHCNGITVILGAHNIRKQERTLQVIPVSKAIPHLNYNAHSLANDIMLLKLADPKGKYADKLQQVNLTVLEEKECGSHFQKHYKAIQLCTGT
;
A
#
# COMPACT_ATOMS: atom_id res chain seq x y z
N MET A 1 15.34 18.15 -5.29
CA MET A 1 15.21 16.88 -4.57
C MET A 1 14.00 17.02 -3.67
N GLY A 2 12.90 16.33 -3.98
CA GLY A 2 11.72 16.32 -3.12
C GLY A 2 11.94 15.47 -1.87
N PRO A 3 10.96 15.40 -0.96
CA PRO A 3 11.06 14.59 0.24
C PRO A 3 11.21 13.09 -0.11
N LEU A 4 12.14 12.41 0.56
CA LEU A 4 12.29 10.96 0.49
C LEU A 4 11.19 10.30 1.33
N THR A 5 10.52 9.31 0.76
CA THR A 5 9.48 8.53 1.43
C THR A 5 9.91 7.07 1.54
N LYS A 6 9.84 6.53 2.76
CA LYS A 6 9.95 5.08 2.99
C LYS A 6 8.60 4.42 2.79
N ILE A 7 8.53 3.47 1.88
CA ILE A 7 7.45 2.49 1.82
C ILE A 7 7.94 1.27 2.58
N GLN A 8 7.34 0.99 3.74
CA GLN A 8 7.68 -0.20 4.52
C GLN A 8 6.62 -1.28 4.33
N SER A 9 7.03 -2.54 4.33
CA SER A 9 6.20 -3.72 4.56
C SER A 9 6.42 -4.26 5.98
N GLY A 10 5.38 -4.80 6.61
CA GLY A 10 5.38 -5.37 7.97
C GLY A 10 4.57 -4.60 9.03
N PRO A 11 4.46 -5.12 10.27
CA PRO A 11 3.55 -4.65 11.33
C PRO A 11 3.47 -3.12 11.49
N GLY A 12 2.34 -2.53 11.10
CA GLY A 12 2.08 -1.08 11.23
C GLY A 12 2.72 -0.19 10.16
N SER A 13 3.12 -0.76 9.02
CA SER A 13 3.73 -0.05 7.89
C SER A 13 2.70 0.43 6.84
N PHE A 14 3.05 1.36 5.95
CA PHE A 14 2.11 1.87 4.94
C PHE A 14 1.46 0.76 4.09
N LEU A 15 2.19 -0.30 3.74
CA LEU A 15 1.64 -1.43 2.97
C LEU A 15 0.70 -2.33 3.78
N GLU A 16 0.84 -2.35 5.11
CA GLU A 16 -0.11 -3.00 6.00
C GLU A 16 -1.25 -2.09 6.46
N LEU A 17 -1.00 -0.78 6.48
CA LEU A 17 -1.94 0.24 6.90
C LEU A 17 -3.00 0.42 5.81
N SER A 18 -3.95 -0.51 5.75
CA SER A 18 -5.34 -0.13 5.52
C SER A 18 -5.83 0.57 6.80
N ASN A 19 -5.22 1.72 7.10
CA ASN A 19 -5.59 2.51 8.25
C ASN A 19 -6.98 3.07 7.89
N ARG A 20 -8.00 2.38 8.40
CA ARG A 20 -9.38 2.69 8.15
C ARG A 20 -10.05 2.98 9.45
N THR A 21 -10.99 3.91 9.44
CA THR A 21 -11.88 4.06 10.58
C THR A 21 -12.68 2.77 10.76
N SER A 22 -13.27 2.57 11.94
CA SER A 22 -14.27 1.52 12.18
C SER A 22 -15.47 1.60 11.22
N GLN A 23 -15.58 2.68 10.44
CA GLN A 23 -16.61 2.96 9.44
C GLN A 23 -16.15 2.72 7.98
N GLY A 24 -14.89 2.33 7.74
CA GLY A 24 -14.39 1.89 6.43
C GLY A 24 -13.79 2.97 5.52
N TYR A 25 -13.50 4.15 6.04
CA TYR A 25 -12.85 5.24 5.29
C TYR A 25 -11.32 5.15 5.38
N TRP A 26 -10.61 5.53 4.32
CA TRP A 26 -9.16 5.77 4.41
C TRP A 26 -8.84 6.87 5.42
N VAL A 27 -7.72 6.73 6.14
CA VAL A 27 -7.24 7.78 7.04
C VAL A 27 -5.88 8.28 6.57
N ASP A 28 -5.69 9.60 6.66
CA ASP A 28 -4.39 10.21 6.47
C ASP A 28 -3.57 9.96 7.74
N ALA A 29 -2.50 9.18 7.60
CA ALA A 29 -1.48 9.11 8.63
C ALA A 29 -0.88 10.51 8.78
N HIS A 30 -0.75 11.01 10.01
CA HIS A 30 0.08 12.19 10.21
C HIS A 30 1.50 11.83 9.76
N THR A 31 2.05 12.58 8.80
CA THR A 31 3.50 12.61 8.53
C THR A 31 4.22 12.67 9.87
N GLU A 32 5.15 11.74 10.12
CA GLU A 32 5.89 11.56 11.37
C GLU A 32 6.33 12.89 12.03
N GLN A 33 5.45 13.53 12.78
CA GLN A 33 5.82 14.51 13.78
C GLN A 33 5.88 13.74 15.09
N LYS A 34 7.10 13.44 15.55
CA LYS A 34 7.36 13.10 16.95
C LYS A 34 6.78 14.21 17.82
N LEU A 35 5.56 14.03 18.33
CA LEU A 35 5.11 14.76 19.50
C LEU A 35 5.73 14.08 20.73
N TYR A 36 6.49 14.87 21.49
CA TYR A 36 7.29 14.48 22.64
C TYR A 36 6.49 13.96 23.85
N SER A 37 5.20 13.60 23.70
CA SER A 37 4.29 13.35 24.83
C SER A 37 3.69 11.95 24.91
N GLY A 38 4.02 11.01 24.00
CA GLY A 38 3.53 9.63 24.10
C GLY A 38 2.02 9.47 23.88
N GLU A 39 1.35 10.44 23.25
CA GLU A 39 -0.02 10.29 22.77
C GLU A 39 -0.04 9.60 21.41
N THR A 40 -0.73 8.46 21.34
CA THR A 40 -1.04 7.77 20.09
C THR A 40 -2.07 8.57 19.31
N ILE A 41 -1.63 9.24 18.24
CA ILE A 41 -2.52 10.00 17.36
C ILE A 41 -3.26 9.01 16.45
N TRP A 42 -4.56 8.84 16.69
CA TRP A 42 -5.45 8.18 15.75
C TRP A 42 -5.64 9.09 14.53
N GLY A 43 -5.36 8.58 13.33
CA GLY A 43 -5.46 9.36 12.08
C GLY A 43 -6.86 9.95 11.84
N HIS A 44 -6.95 10.91 10.92
CA HIS A 44 -8.23 11.51 10.50
C HIS A 44 -8.65 10.97 9.14
N GLU A 45 -9.95 10.93 8.87
CA GLU A 45 -10.47 10.54 7.56
C GLU A 45 -9.78 11.36 6.45
N ALA A 46 -9.23 10.66 5.46
CA ALA A 46 -8.61 11.27 4.31
C ALA A 46 -9.64 12.07 3.51
N ARG A 47 -9.22 13.17 2.87
CA ARG A 47 -10.13 13.87 1.96
C ARG A 47 -10.59 12.91 0.85
N SER A 48 -11.87 12.93 0.52
CA SER A 48 -12.45 12.06 -0.51
C SER A 48 -11.64 12.06 -1.81
N HIS A 49 -11.20 10.87 -2.22
CA HIS A 49 -10.39 10.60 -3.41
C HIS A 49 -9.06 11.38 -3.50
N SER A 50 -8.50 11.83 -2.37
CA SER A 50 -7.18 12.48 -2.32
C SER A 50 -6.01 11.51 -2.57
N HIS A 51 -6.24 10.21 -2.36
CA HIS A 51 -5.26 9.14 -2.53
C HIS A 51 -5.71 8.15 -3.62
N PRO A 52 -5.76 8.58 -4.89
CA PRO A 52 -6.36 7.82 -6.00
C PRO A 52 -5.60 6.55 -6.39
N TYR A 53 -4.37 6.38 -5.89
CA TYR A 53 -3.51 5.22 -6.09
C TYR A 53 -3.68 4.13 -5.02
N MET A 54 -4.44 4.39 -3.95
CA MET A 54 -4.58 3.41 -2.86
C MET A 54 -5.35 2.19 -3.32
N ALA A 55 -4.79 1.02 -3.01
CA ALA A 55 -5.39 -0.27 -3.27
C ALA A 55 -5.74 -0.96 -1.96
N TYR A 56 -6.95 -1.48 -1.89
CA TYR A 56 -7.39 -2.35 -0.81
C TYR A 56 -7.32 -3.79 -1.28
N LEU A 57 -6.59 -4.63 -0.56
CA LEU A 57 -6.45 -6.04 -0.90
C LEU A 57 -7.34 -6.86 0.02
N GLU A 58 -8.27 -7.60 -0.57
CA GLU A 58 -9.06 -8.58 0.15
C GLU A 58 -8.36 -9.93 0.06
N ILE A 59 -8.05 -10.50 1.23
CA ILE A 59 -7.39 -11.78 1.37
C ILE A 59 -8.36 -12.73 2.06
N SER A 60 -8.59 -13.87 1.43
CA SER A 60 -9.37 -14.96 2.01
C SER A 60 -8.44 -16.15 2.20
N ASP A 61 -8.20 -16.51 3.45
CA ASP A 61 -7.56 -17.77 3.84
C ASP A 61 -8.63 -18.71 4.45
N GLN A 62 -8.33 -20.00 4.55
CA GLN A 62 -9.30 -21.08 4.81
C GLN A 62 -10.24 -20.82 6.00
N ASP A 63 -9.79 -20.09 7.03
CA ASP A 63 -10.58 -19.75 8.21
C ASP A 63 -10.61 -18.25 8.55
N SER A 64 -10.05 -17.36 7.71
CA SER A 64 -10.03 -15.93 8.01
C SER A 64 -10.05 -15.03 6.78
N GLN A 65 -10.81 -13.94 6.88
CA GLN A 65 -10.69 -12.81 5.98
C GLN A 65 -9.85 -11.74 6.65
N HIS A 66 -8.78 -11.34 5.97
CA HIS A 66 -7.96 -10.21 6.36
C HIS A 66 -7.70 -9.32 5.15
N PHE A 67 -7.08 -8.17 5.40
CA PHE A 67 -6.92 -7.16 4.39
C PHE A 67 -5.56 -6.50 4.51
N CYS A 68 -5.05 -6.07 3.37
CA CYS A 68 -3.80 -5.33 3.26
C CYS A 68 -3.99 -4.07 2.43
N GLY A 69 -2.99 -3.19 2.48
CA GLY A 69 -2.86 -2.06 1.58
C GLY A 69 -2.02 -2.38 0.34
N GLY A 70 -2.06 -1.47 -0.62
CA GLY A 70 -1.16 -1.46 -1.77
C GLY A 70 -1.26 -0.16 -2.54
N PHE A 71 -0.47 -0.06 -3.59
CA PHE A 71 -0.41 1.10 -4.47
C PHE A 71 -0.55 0.72 -5.93
N LEU A 72 -1.43 1.39 -6.66
CA LEU A 72 -1.47 1.33 -8.11
C LEU A 72 -0.25 2.05 -8.70
N VAL A 73 0.74 1.29 -9.17
CA VAL A 73 1.99 1.81 -9.73
C VAL A 73 1.99 1.82 -11.26
N ARG A 74 1.08 1.05 -11.87
CA ARG A 74 0.75 1.04 -13.29
C ARG A 74 -0.72 0.65 -13.43
N GLU A 75 -1.35 0.99 -14.56
CA GLU A 75 -2.73 0.60 -14.91
C GLU A 75 -3.11 -0.81 -14.43
N ASP A 76 -2.27 -1.81 -14.72
CA ASP A 76 -2.51 -3.21 -14.41
C ASP A 76 -1.61 -3.78 -13.30
N PHE A 77 -0.88 -2.94 -12.55
CA PHE A 77 -0.01 -3.42 -11.45
C PHE A 77 -0.20 -2.68 -10.14
N VAL A 78 -0.37 -3.48 -9.09
CA VAL A 78 -0.39 -3.03 -7.70
C VAL A 78 0.84 -3.52 -6.98
N LEU A 79 1.51 -2.60 -6.28
CA LEU A 79 2.60 -2.89 -5.37
C LEU A 79 2.05 -3.17 -3.97
N THR A 80 2.46 -4.28 -3.36
CA THR A 80 2.09 -4.66 -2.00
C THR A 80 3.22 -5.45 -1.32
N ALA A 81 3.00 -5.92 -0.10
CA ALA A 81 3.89 -6.84 0.59
C ALA A 81 3.68 -8.28 0.11
N THR A 82 4.73 -9.12 0.14
CA THR A 82 4.63 -10.52 -0.28
C THR A 82 3.78 -11.35 0.70
N HIS A 83 3.84 -11.05 2.00
CA HIS A 83 2.97 -11.71 2.97
C HIS A 83 1.48 -11.39 2.77
N CYS A 84 1.17 -10.29 2.08
CA CYS A 84 -0.18 -9.92 1.67
C CYS A 84 -0.58 -10.67 0.40
N ASN A 85 -0.89 -11.96 0.53
CA ASN A 85 -1.30 -12.80 -0.59
C ASN A 85 -2.77 -12.53 -1.01
N GLY A 86 -3.02 -11.36 -1.59
CA GLY A 86 -4.33 -10.90 -2.04
C GLY A 86 -4.86 -11.66 -3.25
N ILE A 87 -6.16 -11.98 -3.23
CA ILE A 87 -6.88 -12.59 -4.36
C ILE A 87 -7.67 -11.55 -5.17
N THR A 88 -8.10 -10.48 -4.50
CA THR A 88 -8.94 -9.44 -5.06
C THR A 88 -8.42 -8.07 -4.64
N VAL A 89 -8.35 -7.15 -5.59
CA VAL A 89 -7.96 -5.77 -5.36
C VAL A 89 -9.16 -4.86 -5.58
N ILE A 90 -9.40 -3.95 -4.64
CA ILE A 90 -10.39 -2.89 -4.74
C ILE A 90 -9.68 -1.55 -4.91
N LEU A 91 -10.03 -0.83 -5.97
CA LEU A 91 -9.48 0.48 -6.31
C LEU A 91 -10.59 1.54 -6.32
N GLY A 92 -10.21 2.79 -6.04
CA GLY A 92 -11.07 3.96 -6.25
C GLY A 92 -12.19 4.17 -5.23
N ALA A 93 -12.22 3.37 -4.17
CA ALA A 93 -13.11 3.55 -3.04
C ALA A 93 -12.61 4.66 -2.11
N HIS A 94 -13.48 5.56 -1.67
CA HIS A 94 -13.27 6.43 -0.51
C HIS A 94 -13.73 5.73 0.79
N ASN A 95 -14.91 5.10 0.74
CA ASN A 95 -15.42 4.21 1.78
C ASN A 95 -15.60 2.79 1.22
N ILE A 96 -14.84 1.84 1.76
CA ILE A 96 -14.83 0.45 1.26
C ILE A 96 -16.15 -0.31 1.54
N ARG A 97 -16.98 0.19 2.46
CA ARG A 97 -18.28 -0.41 2.82
C ARG A 97 -19.43 0.14 1.99
N LYS A 98 -19.20 1.16 1.17
CA LYS A 98 -20.22 1.77 0.32
C LYS A 98 -19.97 1.40 -1.14
N GLN A 99 -21.05 1.11 -1.86
CA GLN A 99 -20.99 0.94 -3.31
C GLN A 99 -20.81 2.32 -3.95
N GLU A 100 -19.57 2.70 -4.24
CA GLU A 100 -19.24 3.94 -4.92
C GLU A 100 -19.12 3.73 -6.43
N ARG A 101 -19.44 4.76 -7.23
CA ARG A 101 -19.31 4.67 -8.70
C ARG A 101 -17.87 4.48 -9.16
N THR A 102 -16.91 4.93 -8.36
CA THR A 102 -15.47 4.86 -8.62
C THR A 102 -14.85 3.56 -8.13
N LEU A 103 -15.56 2.79 -7.29
CA LEU A 103 -15.10 1.54 -6.73
C LEU A 103 -15.05 0.47 -7.82
N GLN A 104 -13.89 -0.15 -7.97
CA GLN A 104 -13.69 -1.26 -8.89
C GLN A 104 -13.09 -2.45 -8.15
N VAL A 105 -13.74 -3.59 -8.28
CA VAL A 105 -13.29 -4.87 -7.73
C VAL A 105 -12.64 -5.65 -8.88
N ILE A 106 -11.33 -5.90 -8.78
CA ILE A 106 -10.53 -6.46 -9.86
C ILE A 106 -9.78 -7.69 -9.32
N PRO A 107 -10.00 -8.88 -9.91
CA PRO A 107 -9.24 -10.08 -9.54
C PRO A 107 -7.76 -9.93 -9.86
N VAL A 108 -6.91 -10.58 -9.06
CA VAL A 108 -5.48 -10.72 -9.37
C VAL A 108 -5.30 -11.79 -10.44
N SER A 109 -4.59 -11.46 -11.53
CA SER A 109 -4.24 -12.41 -12.59
C SER A 109 -2.91 -13.12 -12.32
N LYS A 110 -1.96 -12.42 -11.70
CA LYS A 110 -0.64 -12.98 -11.37
C LYS A 110 -0.01 -12.27 -10.17
N ALA A 111 0.43 -13.04 -9.19
CA ALA A 111 1.30 -12.57 -8.11
C ALA A 111 2.77 -12.76 -8.50
N ILE A 112 3.59 -11.71 -8.35
CA ILE A 112 5.02 -11.70 -8.69
C ILE A 112 5.79 -11.23 -7.46
N PRO A 113 6.15 -12.15 -6.53
CA PRO A 113 6.92 -11.81 -5.35
C PRO A 113 8.37 -11.50 -5.72
N HIS A 114 9.08 -10.80 -4.84
CA HIS A 114 10.51 -10.62 -4.99
C HIS A 114 11.24 -11.96 -4.98
N LEU A 115 12.18 -12.16 -5.91
CA LEU A 115 12.92 -13.43 -6.08
C LEU A 115 13.67 -13.87 -4.81
N ASN A 116 14.13 -12.89 -4.02
CA ASN A 116 14.86 -13.11 -2.78
C ASN A 116 14.00 -12.95 -1.52
N TYR A 117 12.67 -13.09 -1.62
CA TYR A 117 11.80 -13.04 -0.45
C TYR A 117 12.14 -14.15 0.54
N ASN A 118 12.29 -13.80 1.82
CA ASN A 118 12.55 -14.75 2.89
C ASN A 118 11.41 -14.70 3.92
N ALA A 119 10.60 -15.75 3.98
CA ALA A 119 9.43 -15.83 4.86
C ALA A 119 9.79 -15.86 6.36
N HIS A 120 11.00 -16.28 6.74
CA HIS A 120 11.41 -16.31 8.15
C HIS A 120 11.83 -14.93 8.66
N SER A 121 12.60 -14.19 7.86
CA SER A 121 13.10 -12.86 8.24
C SER A 121 12.22 -11.72 7.72
N LEU A 122 11.20 -12.04 6.92
CA LEU A 122 10.42 -11.12 6.08
C LEU A 122 11.29 -10.27 5.15
N ALA A 123 12.54 -10.66 4.86
CA ALA A 123 13.40 -9.85 3.99
C ALA A 123 12.86 -9.85 2.55
N ASN A 124 12.94 -8.70 1.88
CA ASN A 124 12.41 -8.46 0.54
C ASN A 124 10.91 -8.77 0.43
N ASP A 125 10.15 -8.39 1.46
CA ASP A 125 8.70 -8.55 1.52
C ASP A 125 7.98 -7.53 0.64
N ILE A 126 8.17 -7.66 -0.67
CA ILE A 126 7.64 -6.80 -1.72
C ILE A 126 7.14 -7.66 -2.88
N MET A 127 5.95 -7.35 -3.37
CA MET A 127 5.29 -8.10 -4.44
C MET A 127 4.57 -7.18 -5.39
N LEU A 128 4.59 -7.54 -6.68
CA LEU A 128 3.75 -6.95 -7.70
C LEU A 128 2.58 -7.88 -8.01
N LEU A 129 1.37 -7.35 -7.90
CA LEU A 129 0.14 -8.01 -8.33
C LEU A 129 -0.23 -7.48 -9.70
N LYS A 130 -0.21 -8.34 -10.71
CA LYS A 130 -0.83 -8.06 -12.00
C LYS A 130 -2.33 -8.23 -11.87
N LEU A 131 -3.08 -7.20 -12.22
CA LEU A 131 -4.54 -7.23 -12.22
C LEU A 131 -5.04 -7.97 -13.47
N ALA A 132 -6.21 -8.60 -13.37
CA ALA A 132 -6.94 -9.04 -14.55
C ALA A 132 -7.42 -7.81 -15.33
N ASP A 133 -7.45 -7.91 -16.65
CA ASP A 133 -7.98 -6.84 -17.50
C ASP A 133 -9.42 -6.53 -17.05
N PRO A 134 -9.71 -5.31 -16.56
CA PRO A 134 -11.08 -4.95 -16.26
C PRO A 134 -11.87 -5.02 -17.57
N LYS A 135 -13.07 -5.59 -17.56
CA LYS A 135 -13.96 -5.64 -18.74
C LYS A 135 -14.49 -4.26 -19.18
N GLY A 136 -13.77 -3.17 -18.87
CA GLY A 136 -14.12 -1.77 -19.08
C GLY A 136 -12.96 -0.83 -18.70
N LYS A 137 -13.14 0.48 -18.89
CA LYS A 137 -12.12 1.46 -18.52
C LYS A 137 -12.01 1.61 -17.01
N TYR A 138 -10.79 1.78 -16.50
CA TYR A 138 -10.55 2.25 -15.15
C TYR A 138 -11.30 3.58 -14.92
N ALA A 139 -11.86 3.75 -13.72
CA ALA A 139 -12.53 4.99 -13.34
C ALA A 139 -11.59 6.21 -13.48
N ASP A 140 -12.12 7.33 -13.99
CA ASP A 140 -11.36 8.57 -14.25
C ASP A 140 -10.68 9.18 -13.00
N LYS A 141 -11.01 8.66 -11.82
CA LYS A 141 -10.46 9.07 -10.53
C LYS A 141 -9.26 8.24 -10.08
N LEU A 142 -8.91 7.17 -10.78
CA LEU A 142 -7.69 6.42 -10.51
C LEU A 142 -6.49 7.15 -11.09
N GLN A 143 -5.42 7.21 -10.32
CA GLN A 143 -4.13 7.74 -10.77
C GLN A 143 -3.05 6.79 -10.29
N GLN A 144 -2.06 6.56 -11.14
CA GLN A 144 -0.88 5.80 -10.78
C GLN A 144 0.02 6.68 -9.92
N VAL A 145 0.66 6.09 -8.91
CA VAL A 145 1.77 6.76 -8.23
C VAL A 145 3.05 6.54 -9.02
N ASN A 146 3.77 7.63 -9.32
CA ASN A 146 5.12 7.50 -9.87
C ASN A 146 6.10 7.31 -8.71
N LEU A 147 6.73 6.15 -8.65
CA LEU A 147 7.71 5.81 -7.62
C LEU A 147 9.11 5.77 -8.22
N THR A 148 9.96 6.71 -7.83
CA THR A 148 11.39 6.63 -8.14
C THR A 148 12.08 5.83 -7.05
N VAL A 149 12.40 4.56 -7.31
CA VAL A 149 13.15 3.73 -6.36
C VAL A 149 14.59 4.23 -6.32
N LEU A 150 15.05 4.59 -5.13
CA LEU A 150 16.42 5.05 -4.91
C LEU A 150 17.33 3.91 -4.47
N GLU A 151 18.62 4.04 -4.74
CA GLU A 151 19.60 3.05 -4.31
C GLU A 151 19.75 3.03 -2.78
N GLU A 152 20.01 1.84 -2.23
CA GLU A 152 20.20 1.63 -0.79
C GLU A 152 21.28 2.54 -0.20
N LYS A 153 22.33 2.89 -0.98
CA LYS A 153 23.41 3.78 -0.52
C LYS A 153 22.92 5.21 -0.27
N GLU A 154 22.05 5.72 -1.15
CA GLU A 154 21.44 7.04 -1.01
C GLU A 154 20.52 7.05 0.21
N CYS A 155 19.73 5.99 0.37
CA CYS A 155 18.78 5.84 1.48
C CYS A 155 19.46 5.56 2.82
N GLY A 156 20.56 4.83 2.85
CA GLY A 156 21.36 4.57 4.05
C GLY A 156 22.03 5.83 4.60
N SER A 157 22.33 6.80 3.72
CA SER A 157 22.86 8.11 4.13
C SER A 157 21.77 9.00 4.77
N HIS A 158 20.53 8.92 4.28
CA HIS A 158 19.38 9.66 4.80
C HIS A 158 18.72 9.01 6.03
N PHE A 159 18.73 7.67 6.09
CA PHE A 159 18.06 6.87 7.09
C PHE A 159 19.07 5.96 7.80
N GLN A 160 19.94 6.55 8.61
CA GLN A 160 20.97 5.87 9.40
C GLN A 160 20.47 4.56 10.04
N LYS A 161 21.27 3.47 9.99
CA LYS A 161 21.19 2.15 10.68
C LYS A 161 19.83 1.44 10.87
N HIS A 162 18.72 2.04 10.45
CA HIS A 162 17.35 1.58 10.66
C HIS A 162 16.63 1.26 9.34
N TYR A 163 17.38 1.25 8.22
CA TYR A 163 16.88 0.72 6.96
C TYR A 163 16.94 -0.81 7.02
N LYS A 164 15.76 -1.43 7.10
CA LYS A 164 15.61 -2.89 7.07
C LYS A 164 15.31 -3.34 5.65
N ALA A 165 15.66 -4.58 5.29
CA ALA A 165 15.36 -5.21 4.00
C ALA A 165 13.86 -5.36 3.66
N ILE A 166 12.97 -4.75 4.44
CA ILE A 166 11.51 -4.70 4.29
C ILE A 166 11.05 -3.29 3.85
N GLN A 167 11.99 -2.41 3.54
CA GLN A 167 11.71 -1.03 3.16
C GLN A 167 12.09 -0.83 1.69
N LEU A 168 11.21 -0.19 0.94
CA LEU A 168 11.43 0.44 -0.34
C LEU A 168 11.68 1.92 -0.10
N CYS A 169 12.82 2.41 -0.55
CA CYS A 169 13.13 3.82 -0.49
C CYS A 169 12.73 4.48 -1.81
N THR A 170 11.86 5.48 -1.72
CA THR A 170 11.34 6.17 -2.90
C THR A 170 11.57 7.67 -2.79
N GLY A 171 12.03 8.28 -3.88
CA GLY A 171 12.13 9.73 -4.03
C GLY A 171 10.97 10.29 -4.85
N THR A 172 10.53 11.49 -4.50
CA THR A 172 9.60 12.31 -5.31
C THR A 172 10.30 13.53 -5.89
#